data_AF-A0A2T2RA08-F1
#
_entry.id   AF-A0A2T2RA08-F1
#
_cell.length_a   1.000
_cell.length_b   1.000
_cell.length_c   1.000
_cell.angle_alpha   90.00
_cell.angle_beta   90.00
_cell.angle_gamma   90.00
#
_symmetry.space_group_name_H-M   'P 1'
#
loop_
_entity.id
_entity.type
_entity.pdbx_description
1 polymer ?
#
loop_
_entity_poly.entity_id
_entity_poly.type
_entity_poly.pdbx_seq_one_letter_code
_entity_poly.pdbx_strand_id
1 'polypeptide(L)'
;MPSKKEIIEPKLTVNFQADSLYATHQPVSKAMGKSTPVIERELRRILPKINPEQRQSVAQQFLKYLGNKGIEKTTLQKKLSLATTDAEQMKLEEITKLATYAYQHYPDIFQTVLTQPNIVQFLSHPILSAIVGIMAAKWLNRSPS
;
A
#
# COMPACT_ATOMS: atom_id res chain seq x y z
N MET A 1 53.21 -2.49 33.89
CA MET A 1 52.48 -2.63 32.60
C MET A 1 51.00 -2.42 32.85
N PRO A 2 50.40 -1.41 32.20
CA PRO A 2 49.07 -1.59 31.63
C PRO A 2 49.00 -1.11 30.16
N SER A 3 48.51 -2.04 29.32
CA SER A 3 47.87 -1.84 28.01
C SER A 3 46.55 -1.06 28.22
N LYS A 4 45.94 -0.27 27.33
CA LYS A 4 45.86 -0.27 25.86
C LYS A 4 45.21 1.06 25.44
N LYS A 5 45.64 1.63 24.30
CA LYS A 5 44.98 2.76 23.60
C LYS A 5 43.70 2.27 22.91
N GLU A 6 42.64 3.07 22.87
CA GLU A 6 41.84 3.35 21.66
C GLU A 6 40.84 4.50 21.89
N ILE A 7 41.07 5.61 21.20
CA ILE A 7 40.09 6.66 20.87
C ILE A 7 39.57 6.25 19.48
N ILE A 8 38.25 6.16 19.20
CA ILE A 8 37.52 6.91 18.13
C ILE A 8 36.00 6.61 18.08
N GLU A 9 35.25 7.71 17.90
CA GLU A 9 33.98 7.94 17.15
C GLU A 9 32.58 7.52 17.69
N PRO A 10 31.65 8.49 17.84
CA PRO A 10 30.22 8.19 17.91
C PRO A 10 29.70 7.80 16.52
N LYS A 11 29.13 6.60 16.46
CA LYS A 11 28.49 6.01 15.28
C LYS A 11 27.39 6.95 14.75
N LEU A 12 27.65 7.55 13.59
CA LEU A 12 26.71 8.34 12.79
C LEU A 12 25.45 7.49 12.55
N THR A 13 24.42 7.69 13.37
CA THR A 13 23.12 7.06 13.13
C THR A 13 22.46 7.87 12.04
N VAL A 14 22.42 7.27 10.85
CA VAL A 14 21.81 7.81 9.64
C VAL A 14 20.39 8.28 9.96
N ASN A 15 20.22 9.61 10.02
CA ASN A 15 18.93 10.25 10.03
C ASN A 15 18.28 9.95 8.67
N PHE A 16 17.29 9.07 8.64
CA PHE A 16 16.39 8.91 7.50
C PHE A 16 15.44 10.12 7.42
N GLN A 17 16.00 11.29 7.15
CA GLN A 17 15.25 12.41 6.58
C GLN A 17 15.11 12.12 5.08
N ALA A 18 14.17 11.24 4.76
CA ALA A 18 13.61 11.20 3.42
C ALA A 18 12.66 12.40 3.30
N ASP A 19 13.01 13.32 2.42
CA ASP A 19 12.30 14.53 2.08
C ASP A 19 10.78 14.36 2.09
N SER A 20 10.16 15.15 2.95
CA SER A 20 8.72 15.29 3.10
C SER A 20 8.16 16.10 1.94
N LEU A 21 7.70 15.44 0.88
CA LEU A 21 6.90 16.07 -0.19
C LEU A 21 5.43 15.65 -0.23
N TYR A 22 4.93 15.04 0.86
CA TYR A 22 3.49 14.77 1.03
C TYR A 22 3.03 15.06 2.46
N ALA A 23 3.35 16.24 2.99
CA ALA A 23 2.74 16.72 4.23
C ALA A 23 1.37 17.36 3.92
N THR A 24 0.37 16.52 3.64
CA THR A 24 -1.04 16.90 3.84
C THR A 24 -1.55 16.14 5.05
N HIS A 25 -1.79 16.86 6.15
CA HIS A 25 -2.45 16.32 7.33
C HIS A 25 -3.86 15.84 6.94
N GLN A 26 -4.02 14.53 6.71
CA GLN A 26 -5.30 13.86 6.65
C GLN A 26 -5.40 12.85 7.81
N PRO A 27 -6.59 12.70 8.43
CA PRO A 27 -6.80 11.78 9.53
C PRO A 27 -6.46 10.38 9.06
N VAL A 28 -5.44 9.81 9.70
CA VAL A 28 -4.97 8.44 9.53
C VAL A 28 -6.17 7.51 9.47
N SER A 29 -6.33 6.77 8.38
CA SER A 29 -7.27 5.66 8.28
C SER A 29 -6.86 4.58 9.29
N LYS A 30 -7.27 4.81 10.55
CA LYS A 30 -7.17 3.90 11.70
C LYS A 30 -7.86 2.55 11.44
N ALA A 31 -8.60 2.45 10.33
CA ALA A 31 -9.36 1.29 9.90
C ALA A 31 -8.52 0.02 9.67
N MET A 32 -7.25 0.14 9.24
CA MET A 32 -6.40 -1.04 8.93
C MET A 32 -5.07 -1.12 9.70
N GLY A 33 -4.82 -0.22 10.64
CA GLY A 33 -3.72 -0.34 11.61
C GLY A 33 -2.30 -0.08 11.08
N LYS A 34 -2.12 0.37 9.84
CA LYS A 34 -0.85 0.88 9.29
C LYS A 34 -1.04 2.34 8.86
N SER A 35 0.04 3.06 8.61
CA SER A 35 -0.04 4.41 8.06
C SER A 35 -0.01 4.34 6.53
N THR A 36 -0.67 5.30 5.87
CA THR A 36 -0.67 5.43 4.41
C THR A 36 0.74 5.36 3.80
N PRO A 37 1.77 6.07 4.32
CA PRO A 37 3.11 6.00 3.73
C PRO A 37 3.74 4.60 3.80
N VAL A 38 3.43 3.83 4.85
CA VAL A 38 3.90 2.44 4.96
C VAL A 38 3.25 1.59 3.87
N ILE A 39 1.93 1.69 3.72
CA ILE A 39 1.21 0.91 2.70
C ILE A 39 1.67 1.29 1.29
N GLU A 40 1.80 2.57 0.99
CA GLU A 40 2.29 3.03 -0.31
C GLU A 40 3.67 2.47 -0.64
N ARG A 41 4.61 2.51 0.32
CA ARG A 41 5.95 1.93 0.16
C ARG A 41 5.90 0.42 -0.10
N GLU A 42 5.04 -0.30 0.61
CA GLU A 42 4.87 -1.74 0.39
C GLU A 42 4.29 -2.02 -1.01
N LEU A 43 3.28 -1.27 -1.44
CA LEU A 43 2.71 -1.39 -2.79
C LEU A 43 3.76 -1.16 -3.87
N ARG A 44 4.58 -0.10 -3.74
CA ARG A 44 5.71 0.18 -4.66
C ARG A 44 6.75 -0.95 -4.70
N ARG A 45 6.93 -1.67 -3.59
CA ARG A 45 7.86 -2.83 -3.51
C ARG A 45 7.28 -4.09 -4.14
N ILE A 46 5.97 -4.28 -4.06
CA ILE A 46 5.30 -5.55 -4.40
C ILE A 46 4.74 -5.52 -5.82
N LEU A 47 4.09 -4.44 -6.24
CA LEU A 47 3.49 -4.35 -7.58
C LEU A 47 4.48 -4.66 -8.71
N PRO A 48 5.77 -4.25 -8.67
CA PRO A 48 6.74 -4.62 -9.71
C PRO A 48 7.10 -6.10 -9.76
N LYS A 49 6.85 -6.86 -8.67
CA LYS A 49 7.23 -8.28 -8.53
C LYS A 49 6.13 -9.24 -8.99
N ILE A 50 4.91 -8.75 -9.14
CA ILE A 50 3.81 -9.52 -9.73
C ILE A 50 3.78 -9.28 -11.24
N ASN A 51 3.23 -10.25 -11.98
CA ASN A 51 3.26 -10.19 -13.43
C ASN A 51 2.35 -9.03 -13.97
N PRO A 52 2.48 -8.63 -15.25
CA PRO A 52 1.67 -7.56 -15.84
C PRO A 52 0.15 -7.79 -15.74
N GLU A 53 -0.33 -9.00 -16.06
CA GLU A 53 -1.77 -9.35 -16.03
C GLU A 53 -2.37 -9.27 -14.62
N GLN A 54 -1.57 -9.61 -13.61
CA GLN A 54 -1.94 -9.52 -12.20
C GLN A 54 -2.07 -8.06 -11.76
N ARG A 55 -1.15 -7.19 -12.21
CA ARG A 55 -1.24 -5.74 -11.95
C ARG A 55 -2.48 -5.14 -12.59
N GLN A 56 -2.75 -5.50 -13.85
CA GLN A 56 -3.97 -5.11 -14.55
C GLN A 56 -5.21 -5.56 -13.78
N SER A 57 -5.23 -6.82 -13.31
CA SER A 57 -6.34 -7.34 -12.51
C SER A 57 -6.55 -6.53 -11.23
N VAL A 58 -5.48 -6.17 -10.51
CA VAL A 58 -5.56 -5.31 -9.32
C VAL A 58 -6.18 -3.95 -9.68
N ALA A 59 -5.68 -3.29 -10.74
CA ALA A 59 -6.18 -1.99 -11.19
C ALA A 59 -7.66 -2.05 -11.58
N GLN A 60 -8.04 -3.07 -12.36
CA GLN A 60 -9.41 -3.29 -12.81
C GLN A 60 -10.36 -3.49 -11.63
N GLN A 61 -9.96 -4.27 -10.63
CA GLN A 61 -10.78 -4.51 -9.44
C GLN A 61 -10.93 -3.23 -8.61
N PHE A 62 -9.86 -2.46 -8.39
CA PHE A 62 -9.99 -1.17 -7.72
C PHE A 62 -10.95 -0.23 -8.45
N LEU A 63 -10.78 -0.05 -9.75
CA LEU A 63 -11.67 0.79 -10.56
C LEU A 63 -13.12 0.31 -10.51
N LYS A 64 -13.35 -1.00 -10.58
CA LYS A 64 -14.68 -1.61 -10.49
C LYS A 64 -15.35 -1.33 -9.14
N TYR A 65 -14.67 -1.64 -8.04
CA TYR A 65 -15.27 -1.49 -6.71
C TYR A 65 -15.44 -0.02 -6.31
N LEU A 66 -14.50 0.85 -6.66
CA LEU A 66 -14.66 2.30 -6.49
C LEU A 66 -15.84 2.82 -7.30
N GLY A 67 -15.99 2.37 -8.56
CA GLY A 67 -17.14 2.68 -9.40
C GLY A 67 -18.47 2.22 -8.79
N ASN A 68 -18.51 1.02 -8.20
CA ASN A 68 -19.70 0.49 -7.51
C ASN A 68 -20.11 1.33 -6.28
N LYS A 69 -19.20 2.13 -5.70
CA LYS A 69 -19.51 3.11 -4.65
C LYS A 69 -19.92 4.48 -5.19
N GLY A 70 -20.12 4.61 -6.50
CA GLY A 70 -20.48 5.86 -7.17
C GLY A 70 -19.31 6.78 -7.48
N ILE A 71 -18.07 6.27 -7.46
CA ILE A 71 -16.88 7.08 -7.75
C ILE A 71 -16.54 6.94 -9.23
N GLU A 72 -16.84 7.99 -9.98
CA GLU A 72 -16.59 8.05 -11.42
C GLU A 72 -15.09 7.95 -11.75
N LYS A 73 -14.76 7.21 -12.82
CA LYS A 73 -13.38 7.08 -13.30
C LYS A 73 -12.75 8.44 -13.61
N THR A 74 -13.50 9.36 -14.22
CA THR A 74 -13.03 10.72 -14.52
C THR A 74 -12.68 11.51 -13.27
N THR A 75 -13.38 11.25 -12.16
CA THR A 75 -13.07 11.86 -10.85
C THR A 75 -11.80 11.27 -10.27
N LEU A 76 -11.62 9.95 -10.34
CA LEU A 76 -10.38 9.28 -9.93
C LEU A 76 -9.19 9.81 -10.72
N GLN A 77 -9.33 9.92 -12.05
CA GLN A 77 -8.29 10.42 -12.93
C GLN A 77 -7.82 11.83 -12.53
N LYS A 78 -8.77 12.74 -12.29
CA LYS A 78 -8.48 14.12 -11.87
C LYS A 78 -7.90 14.20 -10.46
N LYS A 79 -8.53 13.53 -9.48
CA LYS A 79 -8.13 13.60 -8.07
C LYS A 79 -6.74 13.01 -7.82
N LEU A 80 -6.39 11.95 -8.54
CA LEU A 80 -5.13 11.23 -8.35
C LEU A 80 -4.06 11.62 -9.38
N SER A 81 -4.40 12.53 -10.31
CA SER A 81 -3.58 12.88 -11.46
C SER A 81 -3.09 11.63 -12.20
N LEU A 82 -4.04 10.76 -12.57
CA LEU A 82 -3.75 9.57 -13.38
C LEU A 82 -3.67 9.99 -14.85
N ALA A 83 -2.72 9.43 -15.58
CA ALA A 83 -2.65 9.60 -17.02
C ALA A 83 -3.78 8.83 -17.71
N THR A 84 -4.17 7.68 -17.17
CA THR A 84 -5.27 6.86 -17.70
C THR A 84 -6.09 6.19 -16.60
N THR A 85 -7.33 5.81 -16.94
CA THR A 85 -8.18 4.92 -16.12
C THR A 85 -8.52 3.62 -16.84
N ASP A 86 -7.81 3.35 -17.93
CA ASP A 86 -7.77 2.04 -18.56
C ASP A 86 -6.76 1.16 -17.84
N ALA A 87 -7.26 0.12 -17.17
CA ALA A 87 -6.47 -0.80 -16.35
C ALA A 87 -5.32 -1.46 -17.11
N GLU A 88 -5.46 -1.67 -18.43
CA GLU A 88 -4.44 -2.27 -19.29
C GLU A 88 -3.24 -1.34 -19.51
N GLN A 89 -3.47 -0.03 -19.43
CA GLN A 89 -2.49 1.01 -19.73
C GLN A 89 -1.93 1.67 -18.46
N MET A 90 -2.43 1.31 -17.28
CA MET A 90 -2.01 1.92 -16.01
C MET A 90 -0.57 1.52 -15.65
N LYS A 91 0.24 2.52 -15.31
CA LYS A 91 1.58 2.35 -14.76
C LYS A 91 1.53 1.98 -13.28
N LEU A 92 2.62 1.40 -12.79
CA LEU A 92 2.81 1.03 -11.37
C LEU A 92 2.45 2.16 -10.40
N GLU A 93 2.88 3.38 -10.69
CA GLU A 93 2.61 4.57 -9.88
C GLU A 93 1.11 4.91 -9.83
N GLU A 94 0.39 4.74 -10.94
CA GLU A 94 -1.04 5.03 -11.02
C GLU A 94 -1.87 3.98 -10.26
N ILE A 95 -1.47 2.70 -10.36
CA ILE A 95 -2.06 1.60 -9.58
C ILE A 95 -1.79 1.80 -8.09
N THR A 96 -0.57 2.23 -7.73
CA THR A 96 -0.21 2.57 -6.35
C THR A 96 -1.10 3.68 -5.81
N LYS A 97 -1.29 4.78 -6.56
CA LYS A 97 -2.18 5.88 -6.17
C LYS A 97 -3.62 5.43 -5.97
N LEU A 98 -4.17 4.59 -6.86
CA LEU A 98 -5.51 4.03 -6.72
C LEU A 98 -5.65 3.19 -5.43
N ALA A 99 -4.71 2.29 -5.21
CA ALA A 99 -4.72 1.42 -4.04
C ALA A 99 -4.56 2.23 -2.74
N THR A 100 -3.66 3.21 -2.71
CA THR A 100 -3.47 4.11 -1.57
C THR A 100 -4.71 4.97 -1.31
N TYR A 101 -5.36 5.47 -2.36
CA TYR A 101 -6.64 6.19 -2.24
C TYR A 101 -7.74 5.31 -1.63
N ALA A 102 -7.88 4.08 -2.11
CA ALA A 102 -8.81 3.12 -1.53
C ALA A 102 -8.45 2.81 -0.07
N TYR A 103 -7.17 2.63 0.26
CA TYR A 103 -6.72 2.43 1.64
C TYR A 103 -7.13 3.57 2.59
N GLN A 104 -7.06 4.81 2.11
CA GLN A 104 -7.38 6.00 2.90
C GLN A 104 -8.87 6.24 3.06
N HIS A 105 -9.65 6.04 1.99
CA HIS A 105 -11.03 6.50 1.93
C HIS A 105 -12.06 5.37 1.91
N TYR A 106 -11.67 4.18 1.46
CA TYR A 106 -12.55 3.03 1.26
C TYR A 106 -11.85 1.73 1.73
N PRO A 107 -11.56 1.63 3.04
CA PRO A 107 -10.78 0.51 3.56
C PRO A 107 -11.45 -0.85 3.31
N ASP A 108 -12.77 -0.88 3.23
CA ASP A 108 -13.58 -2.04 2.82
C ASP A 108 -13.27 -2.49 1.38
N ILE A 109 -13.18 -1.54 0.43
CA ILE A 109 -12.81 -1.82 -0.96
C ILE A 109 -11.37 -2.34 -1.03
N PHE A 110 -10.44 -1.66 -0.33
CA PHE A 110 -9.04 -2.08 -0.32
C PHE A 110 -8.89 -3.52 0.17
N GLN A 111 -9.54 -3.87 1.27
CA GLN A 111 -9.57 -5.25 1.75
C GLN A 111 -10.22 -6.19 0.74
N THR A 112 -11.40 -5.83 0.22
CA THR A 112 -12.14 -6.66 -0.73
C THR A 112 -11.29 -7.00 -1.94
N VAL A 113 -10.60 -6.02 -2.53
CA VAL A 113 -9.73 -6.24 -3.70
C VAL A 113 -8.54 -7.14 -3.36
N LEU A 114 -7.85 -6.90 -2.24
CA LEU A 114 -6.68 -7.68 -1.85
C LEU A 114 -7.00 -9.10 -1.36
N THR A 115 -8.25 -9.36 -1.01
CA THR A 115 -8.72 -10.68 -0.56
C THR A 115 -9.43 -11.47 -1.65
N GLN A 116 -9.58 -10.93 -2.87
CA GLN A 116 -10.21 -11.69 -3.95
C GLN A 116 -9.36 -12.92 -4.29
N PRO A 117 -9.97 -14.09 -4.53
CA PRO A 117 -9.23 -15.32 -4.84
C PRO A 117 -8.27 -15.14 -6.01
N ASN A 118 -8.72 -14.43 -7.05
CA ASN A 118 -7.89 -14.14 -8.20
C ASN A 118 -6.69 -13.26 -7.84
N ILE A 119 -6.79 -12.33 -6.89
CA ILE A 119 -5.65 -11.52 -6.44
C ILE A 119 -4.77 -12.31 -5.46
N VAL A 120 -5.36 -12.99 -4.48
CA VAL A 120 -4.66 -13.76 -3.43
C VAL A 120 -3.83 -14.92 -4.00
N GLN A 121 -4.32 -15.63 -5.02
CA GLN A 121 -3.57 -16.73 -5.65
C GLN A 121 -2.24 -16.26 -6.28
N PHE A 122 -2.17 -14.99 -6.71
CA PHE A 122 -0.99 -14.36 -7.28
C PHE A 122 -0.02 -13.83 -6.21
N LEU A 123 -0.48 -13.75 -4.97
CA LEU A 123 0.24 -13.21 -3.82
C LEU A 123 0.92 -14.31 -3.00
N SER A 124 1.32 -15.41 -3.66
CA SER A 124 2.07 -16.56 -3.11
C SER A 124 3.51 -16.24 -2.69
N HIS A 125 3.87 -14.95 -2.59
CA HIS A 125 5.16 -14.49 -2.06
C HIS A 125 5.09 -14.30 -0.54
N PRO A 126 6.05 -14.85 0.24
CA PRO A 126 6.06 -14.77 1.72
C PRO A 126 6.02 -13.33 2.28
N ILE A 127 6.41 -12.34 1.48
CA ILE A 127 6.38 -10.92 1.88
C ILE A 127 4.95 -10.40 2.08
N LEU A 128 3.96 -10.90 1.33
CA LEU A 128 2.58 -10.46 1.52
C LEU A 128 1.86 -11.21 2.64
N SER A 129 2.28 -12.44 2.95
CA SER A 129 1.84 -13.12 4.16
C SER A 129 2.21 -12.33 5.42
N ALA A 130 3.25 -11.48 5.38
CA ALA A 130 3.54 -10.53 6.45
C ALA A 130 2.55 -9.35 6.49
N ILE A 131 2.16 -8.77 5.34
CA ILE A 131 1.20 -7.66 5.30
C ILE A 131 -0.20 -8.16 5.67
N VAL A 132 -0.66 -9.25 5.04
CA VAL A 132 -1.93 -9.90 5.33
C VAL A 132 -1.93 -10.50 6.72
N GLY A 133 -0.85 -11.13 7.18
CA GLY A 133 -0.73 -11.68 8.54
C GLY A 133 -0.77 -10.61 9.62
N ILE A 134 -0.09 -9.48 9.42
CA ILE A 134 -0.17 -8.32 10.34
C ILE A 134 -1.56 -7.69 10.30
N MET A 135 -2.21 -7.63 9.13
CA MET A 135 -3.59 -7.19 9.02
C MET A 135 -4.50 -8.17 9.79
N ALA A 136 -4.55 -9.45 9.40
CA ALA A 136 -5.40 -10.52 9.94
C ALA A 136 -5.27 -10.74 11.45
N ALA A 137 -4.07 -10.65 12.03
CA ALA A 137 -3.84 -10.81 13.47
C ALA A 137 -4.67 -9.84 14.34
N LYS A 138 -5.13 -8.70 13.78
CA LYS A 138 -6.02 -7.76 14.48
C LYS A 138 -7.50 -7.92 14.16
N TRP A 139 -7.88 -8.69 13.14
CA TRP A 139 -9.29 -8.98 12.82
C TRP A 139 -9.84 -10.11 13.70
N LEU A 140 -9.00 -11.09 14.05
CA LEU A 140 -9.40 -12.18 14.95
C LEU A 140 -9.70 -11.70 16.38
N ASN A 141 -9.15 -10.54 16.78
CA ASN A 141 -9.40 -9.93 18.09
C ASN A 141 -10.68 -9.06 18.14
N ARG A 142 -11.57 -9.17 17.13
CA ARG A 142 -12.89 -8.52 17.08
C ARG A 142 -14.03 -9.50 16.77
N SER A 143 -13.93 -10.77 17.19
CA SER A 143 -15.14 -11.57 17.41
C SER A 143 -15.72 -11.20 18.78
N PRO A 144 -16.93 -10.61 18.86
CA PRO A 144 -17.65 -10.57 20.13
C PRO A 144 -17.98 -12.01 20.51
N SER A 145 -17.59 -12.40 21.71
CA SER A 145 -18.19 -13.53 22.42
C SER A 145 -19.61 -13.17 22.86
#